data_AF-A0A6A6JFY1-F1
#
_entry.id   AF-A0A6A6JFY1-F1
#
_cell.length_a   1.000
_cell.length_b   1.000
_cell.length_c   1.000
_cell.angle_alpha   90.00
_cell.angle_beta   90.00
_cell.angle_gamma   90.00
#
_symmetry.space_group_name_H-M   'P 1'
#
loop_
_entity.id
_entity.type
_entity.pdbx_description
1 polymer ?
#
loop_
_entity_poly.entity_id
_entity_poly.type
_entity_poly.pdbx_seq_one_letter_code
_entity_poly.pdbx_strand_id
1 'polypeptide(L)'
;MHLLDFPLEVFQNVIHELVLDVGIAEAWRAYRPVCKTFAAEIYHDTFARQPMTSFENVDVEDFINGSEDNLRLLLLNRVNNALDAHCFLPERVRNTVTLLIQSQGEEDANGYLRAVYIEKLCAALAFRFKRRGCWGNIWPHGPDLTWILRNGMDYEKCVSTGHRGAFLLHRALFGPLNDVLGERIDAAAATNDPALFRTFLSQLANSRGWRDESLYEHPLQTSARFGYHKIIDELVNFERLSPAQAPTWFITWQWIDSAICTAIEFSQPEAITSLSKFYELPGRTVRSLSYSAWVLKAMKLKNDSALDSVLSINVGSRLRLTKQVFDQICKRGETELIDRVIRKGIVKTNRPYPQKDTDHGRRICPLVVAIQSGNPNMVSAVLAEADADGACKDLPRAISPLNYAISTYNFDIVKMLLEKGATISCKCDYGFCSLQLALAIEDKTIYDILRKALAKQGEVFPTYASARKSKGGFVLCFSP
;
A
#
# COMPACT_ATOMS: atom_id res chain seq x y z
N MET A 1 -27.55 -37.30 25.56
CA MET A 1 -26.39 -36.51 25.98
C MET A 1 -25.89 -35.78 24.77
N HIS A 2 -25.96 -34.44 24.78
CA HIS A 2 -25.29 -33.67 23.75
C HIS A 2 -23.78 -33.81 23.99
N LEU A 3 -23.00 -33.93 22.92
CA LEU A 3 -21.55 -34.12 23.00
C LEU A 3 -20.84 -32.96 23.76
N LEU A 4 -21.51 -31.82 23.89
CA LEU A 4 -21.07 -30.64 24.65
C LEU A 4 -21.30 -30.76 26.16
N ASP A 5 -22.05 -31.77 26.63
CA ASP A 5 -22.34 -32.00 28.05
C ASP A 5 -21.20 -32.77 28.75
N PHE A 6 -20.21 -33.24 27.99
CA PHE A 6 -19.04 -33.95 28.52
C PHE A 6 -17.98 -32.98 29.06
N PRO A 7 -17.11 -33.44 29.99
CA PRO A 7 -15.93 -32.69 30.39
C PRO A 7 -15.08 -32.29 29.17
N LEU A 8 -14.45 -31.11 29.24
CA LEU A 8 -13.71 -30.52 28.12
C LEU A 8 -12.62 -31.46 27.60
N GLU A 9 -11.96 -32.20 28.47
CA GLU A 9 -10.90 -33.15 28.13
C GLU A 9 -11.42 -34.32 27.32
N VAL A 10 -12.60 -34.85 27.69
CA VAL A 10 -13.26 -35.94 26.96
C VAL A 10 -13.68 -35.45 25.59
N PHE A 11 -14.25 -34.25 25.54
CA PHE A 11 -14.65 -33.61 24.30
C PHE A 11 -13.44 -33.41 23.36
N GLN A 12 -12.34 -32.86 23.87
CA GLN A 12 -11.09 -32.66 23.11
C GLN A 12 -10.52 -33.96 22.55
N ASN A 13 -10.57 -35.04 23.32
CA ASN A 13 -10.09 -36.34 22.85
C ASN A 13 -11.00 -36.94 21.77
N VAL A 14 -12.32 -36.78 21.90
CA VAL A 14 -13.26 -37.18 20.83
C VAL A 14 -12.99 -36.41 19.54
N ILE A 15 -12.69 -35.11 19.63
CA ILE A 15 -12.31 -34.31 18.47
C ILE A 15 -10.98 -34.77 17.88
N HIS A 16 -9.99 -35.09 18.72
CA HIS A 16 -8.70 -35.59 18.26
C HIS A 16 -8.83 -36.88 17.45
N GLU A 17 -9.56 -37.87 17.98
CA GLU A 17 -9.83 -39.14 17.27
C GLU A 17 -10.62 -38.90 15.98
N LEU A 18 -11.61 -38.00 16.00
CA LEU A 18 -12.36 -37.64 14.78
C LEU A 18 -11.45 -37.05 13.69
N VAL A 19 -10.50 -36.17 14.07
CA VAL A 19 -9.57 -35.57 13.10
C VAL A 19 -8.57 -36.60 12.57
N LEU A 20 -8.15 -37.58 13.38
CA LEU A 20 -7.30 -38.69 12.93
C LEU A 20 -8.02 -39.61 11.95
N ASP A 21 -9.28 -39.95 12.23
CA ASP A 21 -10.08 -40.86 11.40
C ASP A 21 -10.44 -40.26 10.04
N VAL A 22 -10.87 -39.00 10.04
CA VAL A 22 -11.43 -38.32 8.87
C VAL A 22 -10.38 -37.48 8.13
N GLY A 23 -9.28 -37.14 8.80
CA GLY A 23 -8.23 -36.26 8.30
C GLY A 23 -8.58 -34.77 8.39
N ILE A 24 -7.55 -33.93 8.42
CA ILE A 24 -7.66 -32.48 8.65
C ILE A 24 -8.57 -31.79 7.63
N ALA A 25 -8.45 -32.13 6.34
CA ALA A 25 -9.18 -31.43 5.28
C ALA A 25 -10.70 -31.65 5.37
N GLU A 26 -11.12 -32.89 5.67
CA GLU A 26 -12.53 -33.24 5.78
C GLU A 26 -13.10 -32.83 7.14
N ALA A 27 -12.33 -32.96 8.23
CA ALA A 27 -12.68 -32.38 9.54
C ALA A 27 -13.03 -30.89 9.41
N TRP A 28 -12.24 -30.14 8.64
CA TRP A 28 -12.45 -28.71 8.44
C TRP A 28 -13.66 -28.37 7.56
N ARG A 29 -13.88 -29.13 6.48
CA ARG A 29 -14.96 -28.86 5.52
C ARG A 29 -16.32 -29.30 6.06
N ALA A 30 -16.39 -30.50 6.66
CA ALA A 30 -17.65 -31.13 7.03
C ALA A 30 -18.09 -30.83 8.47
N TYR A 31 -17.15 -30.67 9.41
CA TYR A 31 -17.49 -30.65 10.85
C TYR A 31 -17.36 -29.27 11.51
N ARG A 32 -16.61 -28.33 10.92
CA ARG A 32 -16.56 -26.93 11.38
C ARG A 32 -17.94 -26.24 11.46
N PRO A 33 -18.90 -26.46 10.54
CA PRO A 33 -20.21 -25.81 10.59
C PRO A 33 -21.13 -26.31 11.71
N VAL A 34 -20.79 -27.40 12.40
CA VAL A 34 -21.67 -28.05 13.41
C VAL A 34 -21.97 -27.10 14.56
N CYS A 35 -20.94 -26.53 15.21
CA CYS A 35 -21.09 -25.44 16.17
C CYS A 35 -19.76 -24.72 16.41
N LYS A 36 -19.80 -23.56 17.08
CA LYS A 36 -18.61 -22.74 17.38
C LYS A 36 -17.57 -23.47 18.24
N THR A 37 -18.01 -24.25 19.22
CA THR A 37 -17.12 -25.04 20.09
C THR A 37 -16.41 -26.13 19.29
N PHE A 38 -17.14 -26.82 18.41
CA PHE A 38 -16.57 -27.81 17.49
C PHE A 38 -15.50 -27.20 16.60
N ALA A 39 -15.80 -26.05 15.99
CA ALA A 39 -14.86 -25.32 15.17
C ALA A 39 -13.60 -24.94 15.95
N ALA A 40 -13.73 -24.43 17.18
CA ALA A 40 -12.61 -24.03 18.01
C ALA A 40 -11.70 -25.21 18.38
N GLU A 41 -12.27 -26.36 18.77
CA GLU A 41 -11.48 -27.53 19.11
C GLU A 41 -10.83 -28.19 17.90
N ILE A 42 -11.50 -28.24 16.74
CA ILE A 42 -10.87 -28.71 15.49
C ILE A 42 -9.66 -27.82 15.15
N TYR A 43 -9.80 -26.51 15.30
CA TYR A 43 -8.68 -25.56 15.13
C TYR A 43 -7.54 -25.86 16.10
N HIS A 44 -7.85 -26.00 17.39
CA HIS A 44 -6.85 -26.28 18.42
C HIS A 44 -6.14 -27.62 18.15
N ASP A 45 -6.89 -28.70 17.92
CA ASP A 45 -6.36 -30.03 17.64
C ASP A 45 -5.43 -30.03 16.42
N THR A 46 -5.88 -29.43 15.33
CA THR A 46 -5.12 -29.36 14.08
C THR A 46 -3.75 -28.72 14.29
N PHE A 47 -3.65 -27.59 14.99
CA PHE A 47 -2.35 -26.92 15.15
C PHE A 47 -1.53 -27.43 16.34
N ALA A 48 -2.17 -27.88 17.42
CA ALA A 48 -1.49 -28.24 18.66
C ALA A 48 -1.14 -29.73 18.77
N ARG A 49 -1.94 -30.63 18.18
CA ARG A 49 -1.83 -32.08 18.40
C ARG A 49 -1.48 -32.89 17.15
N GLN A 50 -1.88 -32.44 15.96
CA GLN A 50 -1.61 -33.18 14.73
C GLN A 50 -0.13 -33.12 14.32
N PRO A 51 0.49 -34.23 13.89
CA PRO A 51 1.89 -34.28 13.45
C PRO A 51 2.11 -33.61 12.09
N MET A 52 3.35 -33.18 11.80
CA MET A 52 3.77 -32.56 10.53
C MET A 52 3.50 -33.43 9.30
N THR A 53 3.51 -34.75 9.46
CA THR A 53 3.11 -35.73 8.43
C THR A 53 1.65 -35.58 7.99
N SER A 54 0.76 -35.13 8.87
CA SER A 54 -0.66 -34.93 8.54
C SER A 54 -0.92 -33.77 7.58
N PHE A 55 0.07 -32.89 7.38
CA PHE A 55 -0.02 -31.74 6.48
C PHE A 55 0.66 -31.95 5.12
N GLU A 56 1.00 -33.20 4.77
CA GLU A 56 1.59 -33.52 3.47
C GLU A 56 0.61 -33.38 2.30
N ASN A 57 -0.69 -33.45 2.58
CA ASN A 57 -1.71 -33.27 1.57
C ASN A 57 -1.72 -31.82 1.05
N VAL A 58 -1.67 -31.65 -0.27
CA VAL A 58 -1.66 -30.35 -0.97
C VAL A 58 -2.83 -29.45 -0.53
N ASP A 59 -4.03 -30.02 -0.36
CA ASP A 59 -5.22 -29.27 0.08
C ASP A 59 -5.02 -28.64 1.47
N VAL A 60 -4.30 -29.34 2.35
CA VAL A 60 -4.01 -28.90 3.71
C VAL A 60 -2.85 -27.91 3.73
N GLU A 61 -1.84 -28.13 2.89
CA GLU A 61 -0.71 -27.22 2.75
C GLU A 61 -1.13 -25.86 2.19
N ASP A 62 -1.99 -25.84 1.17
CA ASP A 62 -2.56 -24.59 0.66
C ASP A 62 -3.50 -23.91 1.67
N PHE A 63 -4.20 -24.71 2.49
CA PHE A 63 -5.00 -24.17 3.59
C PHE A 63 -4.15 -23.47 4.66
N ILE A 64 -3.02 -24.07 5.07
CA ILE A 64 -2.12 -23.45 6.04
C ILE A 64 -1.47 -22.22 5.43
N ASN A 65 -0.84 -22.36 4.27
CA ASN A 65 -0.06 -21.29 3.64
C ASN A 65 -0.96 -20.15 3.12
N GLY A 66 -2.24 -20.42 2.87
CA GLY A 66 -3.22 -19.42 2.49
C GLY A 66 -3.52 -18.39 3.59
N SER A 67 -3.33 -18.75 4.86
CA SER A 67 -3.63 -17.88 6.01
C SER A 67 -2.39 -17.65 6.87
N GLU A 68 -2.14 -16.38 7.18
CA GLU A 68 -1.01 -16.04 8.04
C GLU A 68 -1.26 -16.47 9.48
N ASP A 69 -2.50 -16.37 9.94
CA ASP A 69 -2.88 -16.78 11.29
C ASP A 69 -2.69 -18.28 11.48
N ASN A 70 -2.95 -19.08 10.44
CA ASN A 70 -2.72 -20.52 10.48
C ASN A 70 -1.23 -20.83 10.61
N LEU A 71 -0.39 -20.18 9.81
CA LEU A 71 1.07 -20.30 9.90
C LEU A 71 1.61 -19.88 11.27
N ARG A 72 1.11 -18.77 11.80
CA ARG A 72 1.46 -18.25 13.13
C ARG A 72 1.10 -19.24 14.23
N LEU A 73 -0.12 -19.78 14.20
CA LEU A 73 -0.60 -20.75 15.19
C LEU A 73 0.16 -22.08 15.11
N LEU A 74 0.44 -22.57 13.90
CA LEU A 74 1.25 -23.76 13.70
C LEU A 74 2.64 -23.56 14.31
N LEU A 75 3.33 -22.46 13.96
CA LEU A 75 4.66 -22.18 14.48
C LEU A 75 4.66 -22.02 16.00
N LEU A 76 3.71 -21.27 16.56
CA LEU A 76 3.59 -21.04 18.00
C LEU A 76 3.46 -22.36 18.76
N ASN A 77 2.60 -23.26 18.29
CA ASN A 77 2.44 -24.58 18.90
C ASN A 77 3.71 -25.43 18.77
N ARG A 78 4.41 -25.40 17.63
CA ARG A 78 5.67 -26.13 17.43
C ARG A 78 6.84 -25.59 18.25
N VAL A 79 6.84 -24.30 18.57
CA VAL A 79 7.83 -23.70 19.47
C VAL A 79 7.64 -24.20 20.91
N ASN A 80 6.38 -24.34 21.34
CA ASN A 80 6.04 -24.80 22.69
C ASN A 80 6.16 -26.33 22.83
N ASN A 81 5.68 -27.07 21.83
CA ASN A 81 5.76 -28.52 21.75
C ASN A 81 6.08 -28.95 20.31
N ALA A 82 7.31 -29.40 20.09
CA ALA A 82 7.80 -29.70 18.74
C ALA A 82 7.05 -30.86 18.05
N LEU A 83 6.49 -31.82 18.81
CA LEU A 83 5.97 -33.07 18.26
C LEU A 83 7.01 -33.74 17.34
N ASP A 84 6.67 -33.95 16.06
CA ASP A 84 7.51 -34.48 14.99
C ASP A 84 8.10 -33.38 14.08
N ALA A 85 7.90 -32.10 14.40
CA ALA A 85 8.52 -31.01 13.65
C ALA A 85 10.03 -30.97 13.90
N HIS A 86 10.77 -30.63 12.85
CA HIS A 86 12.19 -30.40 12.94
C HIS A 86 12.49 -29.27 13.94
N CYS A 87 13.35 -29.56 14.92
CA CYS A 87 13.60 -28.66 16.05
C CYS A 87 14.29 -27.33 15.71
N PHE A 88 14.86 -27.16 14.51
CA PHE A 88 15.72 -26.02 14.19
C PHE A 88 15.04 -24.67 14.35
N LEU A 89 13.89 -24.47 13.70
CA LEU A 89 13.17 -23.21 13.75
C LEU A 89 12.59 -22.95 15.16
N PRO A 90 11.93 -23.92 15.82
CA PRO A 90 11.56 -23.83 17.24
C PRO A 90 12.70 -23.44 18.17
N GLU A 91 13.86 -24.10 18.08
CA GLU A 91 15.03 -23.81 18.90
C GLU A 91 15.61 -22.45 18.60
N ARG A 92 15.68 -22.04 17.32
CA ARG A 92 16.16 -20.71 16.94
C ARG A 92 15.31 -19.63 17.60
N VAL A 93 13.98 -19.73 17.52
CA VAL A 93 13.06 -18.78 18.17
C VAL A 93 13.27 -18.76 19.69
N ARG A 94 13.33 -19.93 20.35
CA ARG A 94 13.58 -20.02 21.81
C ARG A 94 14.92 -19.41 22.22
N ASN A 95 15.96 -19.62 21.42
CA ASN A 95 17.29 -19.08 21.66
C ASN A 95 17.29 -17.55 21.48
N THR A 96 16.64 -17.02 20.44
CA THR A 96 16.46 -15.57 20.25
C THR A 96 15.77 -14.96 21.46
N VAL A 97 14.65 -15.52 21.92
CA VAL A 97 13.91 -15.01 23.10
C VAL A 97 14.77 -15.02 24.36
N THR A 98 15.52 -16.10 24.58
CA THR A 98 16.43 -16.21 25.73
C THR A 98 17.48 -15.12 25.71
N LEU A 99 18.05 -14.81 24.54
CA LEU A 99 19.01 -13.71 24.39
C LEU A 99 18.37 -12.34 24.63
N LEU A 100 17.15 -12.10 24.14
CA LEU A 100 16.43 -10.85 24.36
C LEU A 100 16.16 -10.62 25.85
N ILE A 101 15.69 -11.64 26.56
CA ILE A 101 15.41 -11.55 28.01
C ILE A 101 16.72 -11.31 28.79
N GLN A 102 17.78 -12.07 28.49
CA GLN A 102 19.08 -11.89 29.14
C GLN A 102 19.64 -10.47 28.97
N SER A 103 19.41 -9.84 27.81
CA SER A 103 19.88 -8.48 27.57
C SER A 103 19.09 -7.39 28.31
N GLN A 104 17.90 -7.70 28.85
CA GLN A 104 17.12 -6.76 29.67
C GLN A 104 17.54 -6.79 31.14
N GLY A 105 18.26 -7.83 31.59
CA GLY A 105 18.65 -8.00 32.98
C GLY A 105 17.49 -8.34 33.93
N GLU A 106 16.30 -8.60 33.40
CA GLU A 106 15.13 -9.05 34.18
C GLU A 106 15.09 -10.58 34.27
N GLU A 107 14.90 -11.11 35.48
CA GLU A 107 14.55 -12.52 35.68
C GLU A 107 13.06 -12.71 35.36
N ASP A 108 12.75 -13.41 34.26
CA ASP A 108 11.37 -13.78 33.90
C ASP A 108 10.85 -14.86 34.87
N ALA A 109 10.47 -14.44 36.08
CA ALA A 109 10.08 -15.33 37.18
C ALA A 109 8.85 -16.20 36.85
N ASN A 110 7.97 -15.75 35.94
CA ASN A 110 6.70 -16.40 35.63
C ASN A 110 6.60 -16.94 34.18
N GLY A 111 7.64 -16.78 33.35
CA GLY A 111 7.62 -17.21 31.94
C GLY A 111 6.71 -16.40 31.02
N TYR A 112 6.05 -15.36 31.54
CA TYR A 112 5.07 -14.56 30.81
C TYR A 112 5.74 -13.75 29.69
N LEU A 113 6.88 -13.13 29.97
CA LEU A 113 7.61 -12.33 29.00
C LEU A 113 8.10 -13.20 27.84
N ARG A 114 8.61 -14.40 28.16
CA ARG A 114 8.99 -15.41 27.17
C ARG A 114 7.81 -15.79 26.27
N ALA A 115 6.62 -16.05 26.81
CA ALA A 115 5.45 -16.39 26.01
C ALA A 115 5.05 -15.24 25.04
N VAL A 116 5.04 -13.99 25.53
CA VAL A 116 4.73 -12.80 24.72
C VAL A 116 5.74 -12.61 23.58
N TYR A 117 7.03 -12.77 23.85
CA TYR A 117 8.06 -12.64 22.81
C TYR A 117 7.98 -13.76 21.78
N ILE A 118 7.75 -15.01 22.21
CA ILE A 118 7.53 -16.13 21.29
C ILE A 118 6.37 -15.82 20.35
N GLU A 119 5.22 -15.38 20.88
CA GLU A 119 4.05 -15.08 20.05
C GLU A 119 4.35 -14.01 19.00
N LYS A 120 5.00 -12.91 19.40
CA LYS A 120 5.34 -11.81 18.49
C LYS A 120 6.37 -12.21 17.42
N LEU A 121 7.39 -12.99 17.79
CA LEU A 121 8.38 -13.49 16.84
C LEU A 121 7.74 -14.49 15.86
N CYS A 122 6.85 -15.36 16.33
CA CYS A 122 6.12 -16.28 15.45
C CYS A 122 5.23 -15.53 14.45
N ALA A 123 4.58 -14.43 14.87
CA ALA A 123 3.80 -13.59 13.97
C ALA A 123 4.67 -12.92 12.89
N ALA A 124 5.84 -12.42 13.27
CA ALA A 124 6.79 -11.83 12.31
C ALA A 124 7.30 -12.86 11.29
N LEU A 125 7.56 -14.10 11.72
CA LEU A 125 8.01 -15.18 10.84
C LEU A 125 6.90 -15.65 9.88
N ALA A 126 5.70 -15.89 10.39
CA ALA A 126 4.56 -16.34 9.58
C ALA A 126 4.34 -15.43 8.36
N PHE A 127 4.47 -14.12 8.54
CA PHE A 127 4.35 -13.16 7.44
C PHE A 127 5.46 -13.24 6.42
N ARG A 128 6.73 -13.29 6.88
CA ARG A 128 7.90 -13.34 6.01
C ARG A 128 7.83 -14.54 5.07
N PHE A 129 7.40 -15.69 5.58
CA PHE A 129 7.31 -16.93 4.80
C PHE A 129 6.03 -17.05 3.97
N LYS A 130 4.92 -16.38 4.35
CA LYS A 130 3.67 -16.38 3.58
C LYS A 130 3.81 -15.83 2.16
N ARG A 131 4.68 -14.83 1.92
CA ARG A 131 4.89 -14.27 0.59
C ARG A 131 5.66 -15.27 -0.29
N ARG A 132 4.93 -16.20 -0.94
CA ARG A 132 5.41 -17.26 -1.89
C ARG A 132 6.23 -16.79 -3.12
N GLY A 133 6.71 -15.55 -3.17
CA GLY A 133 7.12 -14.88 -4.43
C GLY A 133 8.54 -15.06 -4.95
N CYS A 134 9.51 -15.57 -4.17
CA CYS A 134 10.93 -15.42 -4.55
C CYS A 134 11.67 -16.71 -4.92
N TRP A 135 11.03 -17.88 -4.85
CA TRP A 135 11.74 -19.17 -4.83
C TRP A 135 11.33 -20.14 -5.95
N GLY A 136 10.26 -19.81 -6.69
CA GLY A 136 9.61 -20.72 -7.65
C GLY A 136 10.49 -21.21 -8.81
N ASN A 137 11.62 -20.56 -9.08
CA ASN A 137 12.54 -20.97 -10.15
C ASN A 137 13.62 -21.99 -9.70
N ILE A 138 13.73 -22.28 -8.40
CA ILE A 138 14.75 -23.18 -7.82
C ILE A 138 14.09 -24.35 -7.08
N TRP A 139 12.97 -24.07 -6.42
CA TRP A 139 12.15 -25.02 -5.68
C TRP A 139 10.72 -24.87 -6.20
N PRO A 140 10.08 -25.92 -6.73
CA PRO A 140 8.70 -25.86 -7.21
C PRO A 140 7.70 -25.36 -6.14
N HIS A 141 8.05 -25.51 -4.85
CA HIS A 141 7.25 -25.10 -3.69
C HIS A 141 7.95 -24.12 -2.71
N GLY A 142 9.21 -23.72 -2.92
CA GLY A 142 10.00 -22.92 -1.96
C GLY A 142 10.16 -23.58 -0.57
N PRO A 143 11.11 -23.13 0.27
CA PRO A 143 11.07 -23.47 1.69
C PRO A 143 10.03 -22.58 2.38
N ASP A 144 8.75 -22.91 2.22
CA ASP A 144 7.70 -22.34 3.07
C ASP A 144 7.88 -22.82 4.51
N LEU A 145 7.28 -22.13 5.47
CA LEU A 145 7.42 -22.43 6.89
C LEU A 145 6.94 -23.85 7.22
N THR A 146 5.90 -24.35 6.55
CA THR A 146 5.44 -25.75 6.66
C THR A 146 6.51 -26.75 6.22
N TRP A 147 7.20 -26.44 5.13
CA TRP A 147 8.25 -27.28 4.57
C TRP A 147 9.48 -27.31 5.48
N ILE A 148 9.90 -26.15 6.01
CA ILE A 148 11.02 -26.02 6.95
C ILE A 148 10.74 -26.80 8.25
N LEU A 149 9.52 -26.69 8.79
CA LEU A 149 9.12 -27.42 9.99
C LEU A 149 9.09 -28.94 9.76
N ARG A 150 8.84 -29.41 8.54
CA ARG A 150 8.80 -30.86 8.23
C ARG A 150 10.17 -31.44 7.93
N ASN A 151 10.93 -30.79 7.05
CA ASN A 151 12.14 -31.38 6.46
C ASN A 151 13.43 -30.79 7.04
N GLY A 152 13.35 -29.70 7.81
CA GLY A 152 14.51 -28.89 8.12
C GLY A 152 15.09 -28.20 6.88
N MET A 153 16.35 -27.81 6.95
CA MET A 153 17.08 -27.18 5.84
C MET A 153 18.40 -27.91 5.63
N ASP A 154 18.60 -28.46 4.43
CA ASP A 154 19.83 -29.17 4.05
C ASP A 154 20.84 -28.21 3.40
N TYR A 155 22.00 -28.05 4.03
CA TYR A 155 23.09 -27.18 3.57
C TYR A 155 23.62 -27.57 2.20
N GLU A 156 23.88 -28.86 1.97
CA GLU A 156 24.54 -29.34 0.75
C GLU A 156 23.62 -29.16 -0.45
N LYS A 157 22.31 -29.37 -0.24
CA LYS A 157 21.27 -29.07 -1.22
C LYS A 157 21.13 -27.56 -1.46
N CYS A 158 21.23 -26.72 -0.43
CA CYS A 158 21.18 -25.26 -0.61
C CYS A 158 22.39 -24.73 -1.41
N VAL A 159 23.59 -25.20 -1.11
CA VAL A 159 24.83 -24.78 -1.79
C VAL A 159 24.87 -25.27 -3.24
N SER A 160 24.46 -26.50 -3.51
CA SER A 160 24.45 -27.07 -4.87
C SER A 160 23.46 -26.39 -5.81
N THR A 161 22.36 -25.81 -5.30
CA THR A 161 21.41 -25.04 -6.13
C THR A 161 21.95 -23.68 -6.58
N GLY A 162 23.02 -23.17 -5.98
CA GLY A 162 23.59 -21.85 -6.29
C GLY A 162 22.66 -20.67 -6.00
N HIS A 163 21.49 -20.88 -5.38
CA HIS A 163 20.53 -19.82 -5.14
C HIS A 163 20.93 -18.95 -3.94
N ARG A 164 21.20 -17.66 -4.19
CA ARG A 164 21.59 -16.70 -3.16
C ARG A 164 20.59 -16.62 -2.01
N GLY A 165 19.29 -16.72 -2.30
CA GLY A 165 18.28 -16.76 -1.24
C GLY A 165 18.48 -17.96 -0.31
N ALA A 166 18.73 -19.16 -0.85
CA ALA A 166 18.79 -20.38 -0.06
C ALA A 166 20.01 -20.35 0.87
N PHE A 167 21.11 -19.80 0.35
CA PHE A 167 22.30 -19.51 1.12
C PHE A 167 22.07 -18.52 2.27
N LEU A 168 21.33 -17.42 2.03
CA LEU A 168 21.00 -16.44 3.07
C LEU A 168 20.08 -17.02 4.14
N LEU A 169 19.05 -17.78 3.75
CA LEU A 169 18.13 -18.44 4.68
C LEU A 169 18.84 -19.51 5.52
N HIS A 170 19.69 -20.32 4.90
CA HIS A 170 20.54 -21.25 5.62
C HIS A 170 21.44 -20.51 6.61
N ARG A 171 22.11 -19.43 6.18
CA ARG A 171 22.97 -18.66 7.07
C ARG A 171 22.21 -17.97 8.22
N ALA A 172 20.98 -17.55 8.00
CA ALA A 172 20.09 -17.03 9.05
C ALA A 172 19.74 -18.11 10.08
N LEU A 173 19.46 -19.34 9.64
CA LEU A 173 19.07 -20.45 10.51
C LEU A 173 20.26 -21.05 11.27
N PHE A 174 21.38 -21.26 10.59
CA PHE A 174 22.55 -22.01 11.10
C PHE A 174 23.76 -21.12 11.45
N GLY A 175 23.71 -19.82 11.16
CA GLY A 175 24.77 -18.89 11.54
C GLY A 175 24.84 -18.67 13.06
N PRO A 176 26.03 -18.39 13.62
CA PRO A 176 26.18 -18.15 15.05
C PRO A 176 25.36 -16.94 15.53
N LEU A 177 24.44 -17.16 16.48
CA LEU A 177 23.58 -16.13 17.10
C LEU A 177 24.36 -14.96 17.73
N ASN A 178 25.64 -15.17 18.06
CA ASN A 178 26.50 -14.17 18.69
C ASN A 178 27.14 -13.18 17.72
N ASP A 179 27.25 -13.53 16.43
CA ASP A 179 27.90 -12.68 15.43
C ASP A 179 26.91 -11.80 14.66
N VAL A 180 25.59 -11.99 14.82
CA VAL A 180 24.57 -11.31 14.02
C VAL A 180 23.77 -10.31 14.88
N LEU A 181 24.42 -9.20 15.25
CA LEU A 181 23.74 -8.06 15.90
C LEU A 181 22.47 -7.61 15.13
N GLY A 182 22.45 -7.80 13.80
CA GLY A 182 21.29 -7.49 12.99
C GLY A 182 20.04 -8.32 13.29
N GLU A 183 20.19 -9.62 13.54
CA GLU A 183 19.05 -10.46 13.90
C GLU A 183 18.48 -10.06 15.26
N ARG A 184 19.33 -9.60 16.19
CA ARG A 184 18.90 -9.09 17.50
C ARG A 184 18.08 -7.80 17.37
N ILE A 185 18.53 -6.89 16.51
CA ILE A 185 17.81 -5.63 16.20
C ILE A 185 16.45 -5.96 15.58
N ASP A 186 16.40 -6.86 14.61
CA ASP A 186 15.18 -7.22 13.90
C ASP A 186 14.20 -7.96 14.82
N ALA A 187 14.71 -8.87 15.66
CA ALA A 187 13.91 -9.56 16.68
C ALA A 187 13.38 -8.58 17.73
N ALA A 188 14.19 -7.64 18.22
CA ALA A 188 13.75 -6.62 19.17
C ALA A 188 12.68 -5.67 18.57
N ALA A 189 12.77 -5.37 17.27
CA ALA A 189 11.72 -4.63 16.57
C ALA A 189 10.42 -5.44 16.51
N ALA A 190 10.51 -6.74 16.24
CA ALA A 190 9.36 -7.64 16.19
C ALA A 190 8.66 -7.78 17.56
N THR A 191 9.42 -7.75 18.67
CA THR A 191 8.83 -7.80 20.02
C THR A 191 8.16 -6.50 20.47
N ASN A 192 8.30 -5.41 19.71
CA ASN A 192 7.78 -4.07 20.04
C ASN A 192 8.27 -3.57 21.41
N ASP A 193 9.56 -3.73 21.68
CA ASP A 193 10.21 -3.16 22.86
C ASP A 193 11.18 -2.03 22.45
N PRO A 194 10.78 -0.75 22.57
CA PRO A 194 11.62 0.37 22.16
C PRO A 194 12.89 0.54 23.00
N ALA A 195 12.87 0.17 24.27
CA ALA A 195 14.03 0.31 25.15
C ALA A 195 15.10 -0.71 24.74
N LEU A 196 14.69 -1.97 24.60
CA LEU A 196 15.55 -3.04 24.13
C LEU A 196 16.09 -2.74 22.73
N PHE A 197 15.21 -2.29 21.82
CA PHE A 197 15.59 -1.93 20.47
C PHE A 197 16.64 -0.81 20.42
N ARG A 198 16.48 0.23 21.25
CA ARG A 198 17.47 1.32 21.38
C ARG A 198 18.84 0.81 21.86
N THR A 199 18.86 -0.11 22.83
CA THR A 199 20.15 -0.68 23.31
C THR A 199 20.91 -1.37 22.19
N PHE A 200 20.24 -2.21 21.38
CA PHE A 200 20.90 -2.88 20.26
C PHE A 200 21.28 -1.93 19.12
N LEU A 201 20.45 -0.92 18.82
CA LEU A 201 20.80 0.12 17.84
C LEU A 201 22.08 0.87 18.25
N SER A 202 22.26 1.17 19.54
CA SER A 202 23.46 1.84 20.03
C SER A 202 24.73 1.00 19.83
N GLN A 203 24.61 -0.32 19.90
CA GLN A 203 25.71 -1.25 19.65
C GLN A 203 26.08 -1.30 18.16
N LEU A 204 25.13 -1.01 17.27
CA LEU A 204 25.33 -1.06 15.83
C LEU A 204 26.41 -0.09 15.37
N ALA A 205 26.47 1.10 16.00
CA ALA A 205 27.46 2.14 15.71
C ALA A 205 28.92 1.66 15.85
N ASN A 206 29.15 0.62 16.64
CA ASN A 206 30.49 0.07 16.92
C ASN A 206 30.79 -1.21 16.12
N SER A 207 29.89 -1.67 15.25
CA SER A 207 29.96 -2.97 14.58
C SER A 207 30.23 -2.87 13.06
N ARG A 208 30.68 -3.97 12.44
CA ARG A 208 30.98 -4.05 10.98
C ARG A 208 29.73 -4.07 10.07
N GLY A 209 28.56 -3.68 10.60
CA GLY A 209 27.34 -3.44 9.83
C GLY A 209 26.28 -4.54 9.94
N TRP A 210 25.04 -4.09 9.85
CA TRP A 210 23.82 -4.87 9.64
C TRP A 210 23.88 -5.67 8.32
N ARG A 211 23.81 -7.01 8.36
CA ARG A 211 23.76 -7.86 7.16
C ARG A 211 22.34 -8.38 6.96
N ASP A 212 21.92 -8.50 5.70
CA ASP A 212 20.60 -8.97 5.23
C ASP A 212 20.37 -10.49 5.47
N GLU A 213 21.06 -11.06 6.46
CA GLU A 213 21.10 -12.48 6.81
C GLU A 213 20.20 -12.77 8.02
N SER A 214 19.19 -11.94 8.25
CA SER A 214 18.26 -12.07 9.37
C SER A 214 17.12 -13.03 9.04
N LEU A 215 16.74 -13.81 10.05
CA LEU A 215 15.54 -14.64 10.00
C LEU A 215 14.26 -13.77 10.00
N TYR A 216 14.31 -12.59 10.61
CA TYR A 216 13.19 -11.66 10.73
C TYR A 216 13.23 -10.60 9.63
N GLU A 217 12.12 -9.89 9.43
CA GLU A 217 12.06 -8.78 8.47
C GLU A 217 12.73 -7.52 9.02
N HIS A 218 13.12 -6.62 8.09
CA HIS A 218 13.65 -5.32 8.43
C HIS A 218 12.74 -4.60 9.45
N PRO A 219 13.30 -3.97 10.50
CA PRO A 219 12.56 -3.25 11.53
C PRO A 219 11.50 -2.28 11.01
N LEU A 220 11.78 -1.53 9.93
CA LEU A 220 10.83 -0.61 9.31
C LEU A 220 9.60 -1.33 8.76
N GLN A 221 9.80 -2.48 8.12
CA GLN A 221 8.75 -3.26 7.50
C GLN A 221 7.85 -3.90 8.58
N THR A 222 8.46 -4.53 9.58
CA THR A 222 7.78 -5.11 10.75
C THR A 222 7.00 -4.04 11.51
N SER A 223 7.61 -2.89 11.77
CA SER A 223 6.98 -1.82 12.55
C SER A 223 5.85 -1.13 11.79
N ALA A 224 6.01 -0.90 10.48
CA ALA A 224 4.97 -0.31 9.65
C ALA A 224 3.73 -1.20 9.57
N ARG A 225 3.94 -2.52 9.60
CA ARG A 225 2.88 -3.51 9.54
C ARG A 225 2.05 -3.58 10.83
N PHE A 226 2.72 -3.74 11.97
CA PHE A 226 2.06 -3.89 13.26
C PHE A 226 1.72 -2.56 13.94
N GLY A 227 2.04 -1.42 13.32
CA GLY A 227 1.76 -0.10 13.89
C GLY A 227 2.71 0.31 15.02
N TYR A 228 3.92 -0.27 15.08
CA TYR A 228 4.92 0.00 16.11
C TYR A 228 5.64 1.34 15.89
N HIS A 229 4.88 2.45 15.92
CA HIS A 229 5.35 3.81 15.64
C HIS A 229 6.52 4.25 16.54
N LYS A 230 6.58 3.77 17.79
CA LYS A 230 7.71 4.04 18.71
C LYS A 230 9.04 3.48 18.21
N ILE A 231 9.04 2.28 17.63
CA ILE A 231 10.24 1.67 17.04
C ILE A 231 10.71 2.48 15.82
N ILE A 232 9.76 2.97 15.03
CA ILE A 232 10.04 3.85 13.88
C ILE A 232 10.66 5.17 14.37
N ASP A 233 10.12 5.77 15.43
CA ASP A 233 10.67 6.99 16.03
C ASP A 233 12.10 6.79 16.56
N GLU A 234 12.41 5.63 17.16
CA GLU A 234 13.79 5.30 17.55
C GLU A 234 14.75 5.22 16.35
N LEU A 235 14.30 4.66 15.22
CA LEU A 235 15.10 4.62 13.98
C LEU A 235 15.35 6.04 13.42
N VAL A 236 14.31 6.89 13.43
CA VAL A 236 14.44 8.30 13.01
C VAL A 236 15.42 9.04 13.92
N ASN A 237 15.33 8.84 15.23
CA ASN A 237 16.23 9.45 16.21
C ASN A 237 17.67 8.99 16.04
N PHE A 238 17.88 7.69 15.79
CA PHE A 238 19.21 7.14 15.53
C PHE A 238 19.87 7.78 14.30
N GLU A 239 19.12 7.92 13.20
CA GLU A 239 19.62 8.58 11.99
C GLU A 239 19.91 10.07 12.21
N ARG A 240 19.08 10.74 13.03
CA ARG A 240 19.27 12.16 13.39
C ARG A 240 20.52 12.40 14.24
N LEU A 241 20.77 11.56 15.24
CA LEU A 241 21.84 11.75 16.22
C LEU A 241 23.23 11.33 15.71
N SER A 242 23.28 10.36 14.80
CA SER A 242 24.55 9.74 14.39
C SER A 242 24.70 9.61 12.87
N PRO A 243 24.61 10.71 12.09
CA PRO A 243 24.64 10.65 10.61
C PRO A 243 25.98 10.14 10.04
N ALA A 244 27.09 10.27 10.79
CA ALA A 244 28.40 9.75 10.39
C ALA A 244 28.57 8.23 10.66
N GLN A 245 27.72 7.65 11.51
CA GLN A 245 27.80 6.24 11.93
C GLN A 245 26.63 5.41 11.41
N ALA A 246 25.49 6.05 11.10
CA ALA A 246 24.39 5.43 10.38
C ALA A 246 24.85 5.17 8.92
N PRO A 247 25.01 3.92 8.49
CA PRO A 247 25.42 3.65 7.13
C PRO A 247 24.38 4.21 6.15
N THR A 248 24.81 4.86 5.07
CA THR A 248 23.89 5.40 4.04
C THR A 248 22.99 4.34 3.39
N TRP A 249 23.37 3.06 3.50
CA TRP A 249 22.58 1.91 3.05
C TRP A 249 21.58 1.39 4.10
N PHE A 250 21.64 1.85 5.35
CA PHE A 250 20.82 1.34 6.47
C PHE A 250 19.33 1.64 6.29
N ILE A 251 18.98 2.89 5.94
CA ILE A 251 17.60 3.30 5.67
C ILE A 251 17.55 3.99 4.30
N THR A 252 17.41 3.19 3.25
CA THR A 252 17.26 3.71 1.89
C THR A 252 15.84 4.22 1.65
N TRP A 253 15.67 5.03 0.61
CA TRP A 253 14.33 5.45 0.18
C TRP A 253 13.44 4.25 -0.19
N GLN A 254 14.01 3.12 -0.65
CA GLN A 254 13.27 1.91 -1.01
C GLN A 254 12.59 1.28 0.20
N TRP A 255 13.32 1.22 1.32
CA TRP A 255 12.79 0.70 2.58
C TRP A 255 11.66 1.57 3.13
N ILE A 256 11.82 2.90 3.13
CA ILE A 256 10.77 3.83 3.56
C ILE A 256 9.54 3.72 2.64
N ASP A 257 9.74 3.64 1.32
CA ASP A 257 8.67 3.51 0.32
C ASP A 257 7.88 2.19 0.51
N SER A 258 8.58 1.08 0.73
CA SER A 258 7.98 -0.22 1.06
C SER A 258 7.24 -0.20 2.40
N ALA A 259 7.83 0.41 3.42
CA ALA A 259 7.23 0.52 4.75
C ALA A 259 5.93 1.33 4.71
N ILE A 260 5.91 2.50 4.05
CA ILE A 260 4.69 3.31 3.88
C ILE A 260 3.65 2.52 3.09
N CYS A 261 4.04 1.85 2.00
CA CYS A 261 3.15 0.98 1.24
C CYS A 261 2.51 -0.11 2.09
N THR A 262 3.22 -0.63 3.09
CA THR A 262 2.77 -1.69 4.00
C THR A 262 1.88 -1.13 5.10
N ALA A 263 2.23 0.01 5.69
CA ALA A 263 1.38 0.70 6.65
C ALA A 263 0.01 1.07 6.05
N ILE A 264 -0.04 1.42 4.76
CA ILE A 264 -1.29 1.66 4.04
C ILE A 264 -2.10 0.36 3.85
N GLU A 265 -1.43 -0.76 3.54
CA GLU A 265 -2.10 -2.09 3.41
C GLU A 265 -2.76 -2.52 4.71
N PHE A 266 -2.07 -2.33 5.83
CA PHE A 266 -2.52 -2.77 7.16
C PHE A 266 -3.24 -1.68 7.96
N SER A 267 -3.56 -0.55 7.33
CA SER A 267 -4.32 0.56 7.94
C SER A 267 -3.73 1.12 9.23
N GLN A 268 -2.44 1.48 9.20
CA GLN A 268 -1.68 1.98 10.35
C GLN A 268 -1.34 3.48 10.19
N PRO A 269 -2.24 4.42 10.56
CA PRO A 269 -2.03 5.85 10.33
C PRO A 269 -0.90 6.45 11.16
N GLU A 270 -0.69 6.00 12.41
CA GLU A 270 0.37 6.50 13.30
C GLU A 270 1.75 6.10 12.78
N ALA A 271 1.89 4.90 12.23
CA ALA A 271 3.12 4.44 11.60
C ALA A 271 3.48 5.31 10.39
N ILE A 272 2.50 5.72 9.57
CA ILE A 272 2.72 6.63 8.44
C ILE A 272 3.22 8.00 8.93
N THR A 273 2.64 8.53 10.00
CA THR A 273 3.09 9.80 10.61
C THR A 273 4.52 9.71 11.17
N SER A 274 4.89 8.61 11.81
CA SER A 274 6.28 8.39 12.25
C SER A 274 7.23 8.23 11.05
N LEU A 275 6.82 7.49 10.01
CA LEU A 275 7.61 7.34 8.78
C LEU A 275 7.81 8.67 8.05
N SER A 276 6.86 9.61 8.15
CA SER A 276 7.01 10.92 7.51
C SER A 276 8.14 11.75 8.09
N LYS A 277 8.51 11.53 9.36
CA LYS A 277 9.63 12.21 10.02
C LYS A 277 10.97 11.93 9.36
N PHE A 278 11.13 10.80 8.66
CA PHE A 278 12.33 10.55 7.84
C PHE A 278 12.51 11.60 6.74
N TYR A 279 11.43 12.14 6.18
CA TYR A 279 11.51 13.17 5.14
C TYR A 279 11.76 14.58 5.68
N GLU A 280 11.71 14.75 7.00
CA GLU A 280 12.13 15.99 7.68
C GLU A 280 13.66 16.02 7.88
N LEU A 281 14.35 14.90 7.72
CA LEU A 281 15.81 14.83 7.80
C LEU A 281 16.46 15.52 6.58
N PRO A 282 17.61 16.19 6.78
CA PRO A 282 18.26 16.95 5.72
C PRO A 282 18.64 16.06 4.54
N GLY A 283 18.38 16.53 3.32
CA GLY A 283 18.73 15.83 2.08
C GLY A 283 17.73 14.77 1.62
N ARG A 284 16.73 14.42 2.42
CA ARG A 284 15.66 13.49 2.02
C ARG A 284 14.51 14.26 1.38
N THR A 285 14.03 13.79 0.23
CA THR A 285 12.87 14.36 -0.45
C THR A 285 11.93 13.27 -0.90
N VAL A 286 10.63 13.53 -0.79
CA VAL A 286 9.61 12.62 -1.29
C VAL A 286 9.60 12.65 -2.81
N ARG A 287 9.63 11.46 -3.43
CA ARG A 287 9.55 11.33 -4.89
C ARG A 287 8.09 11.38 -5.33
N SER A 288 7.84 12.11 -6.42
CA SER A 288 6.49 12.26 -7.00
C SER A 288 5.84 10.91 -7.36
N LEU A 289 6.62 9.96 -7.90
CA LEU A 289 6.11 8.63 -8.25
C LEU A 289 5.68 7.81 -7.02
N SER A 290 6.53 7.76 -5.97
CA SER A 290 6.22 7.06 -4.72
C SER A 290 4.98 7.66 -4.04
N TYR A 291 4.93 8.99 -3.90
CA TYR A 291 3.77 9.66 -3.29
C TYR A 291 2.48 9.41 -4.06
N SER A 292 2.54 9.47 -5.40
CA SER A 292 1.39 9.15 -6.25
C SER A 292 0.96 7.69 -6.09
N ALA A 293 1.90 6.76 -5.95
CA ALA A 293 1.60 5.35 -5.69
C ALA A 293 0.95 5.14 -4.32
N TRP A 294 1.41 5.83 -3.27
CA TRP A 294 0.82 5.76 -1.93
C TRP A 294 -0.64 6.23 -1.92
N VAL A 295 -0.91 7.41 -2.49
CA VAL A 295 -2.27 7.96 -2.60
C VAL A 295 -3.17 7.00 -3.38
N LEU A 296 -2.71 6.52 -4.55
CA LEU A 296 -3.47 5.57 -5.36
C LEU A 296 -3.77 4.26 -4.61
N LYS A 297 -2.81 3.77 -3.82
CA LYS A 297 -2.97 2.55 -3.03
C LYS A 297 -3.98 2.73 -1.90
N ALA A 298 -3.88 3.82 -1.13
CA ALA A 298 -4.84 4.14 -0.07
C ALA A 298 -6.27 4.27 -0.63
N MET A 299 -6.41 4.91 -1.79
CA MET A 299 -7.70 5.03 -2.49
C MET A 299 -8.23 3.67 -2.98
N LYS A 300 -7.39 2.80 -3.54
CA LYS A 300 -7.81 1.45 -3.98
C LYS A 300 -8.31 0.60 -2.81
N LEU A 301 -7.67 0.72 -1.66
CA LEU A 301 -8.03 -0.01 -0.44
C LEU A 301 -9.19 0.63 0.34
N LYS A 302 -9.71 1.80 -0.10
CA LYS A 302 -10.75 2.58 0.58
C LYS A 302 -10.41 2.89 2.05
N ASN A 303 -9.14 3.21 2.29
CA ASN A 303 -8.66 3.53 3.62
C ASN A 303 -8.45 5.04 3.77
N ASP A 304 -9.48 5.71 4.30
CA ASP A 304 -9.49 7.18 4.41
C ASP A 304 -8.55 7.67 5.51
N SER A 305 -8.41 6.92 6.61
CA SER A 305 -7.48 7.26 7.69
C SER A 305 -6.02 7.24 7.23
N ALA A 306 -5.60 6.19 6.50
CA ALA A 306 -4.26 6.16 5.93
C ALA A 306 -4.07 7.19 4.82
N LEU A 307 -5.11 7.47 4.02
CA LEU A 307 -5.06 8.53 3.01
C LEU A 307 -4.80 9.89 3.66
N ASP A 308 -5.45 10.18 4.79
CA ASP A 308 -5.28 11.42 5.53
C ASP A 308 -3.86 11.56 6.09
N SER A 309 -3.30 10.49 6.67
CA SER A 309 -1.91 10.47 7.11
C SER A 309 -0.92 10.64 5.95
N VAL A 310 -1.18 10.06 4.77
CA VAL A 310 -0.34 10.28 3.59
C VAL A 310 -0.43 11.73 3.11
N LEU A 311 -1.62 12.32 3.14
CA LEU A 311 -1.85 13.71 2.78
C LEU A 311 -1.39 14.70 3.84
N SER A 312 -1.05 14.28 5.06
CA SER A 312 -0.42 15.16 6.06
C SER A 312 1.12 15.19 5.95
N ILE A 313 1.74 14.25 5.23
CA ILE A 313 3.21 14.21 5.05
C ILE A 313 3.71 15.54 4.50
N ASN A 314 4.73 16.14 5.11
CA ASN A 314 5.32 17.37 4.59
C ASN A 314 5.99 17.08 3.24
N VAL A 315 5.50 17.73 2.18
CA VAL A 315 5.99 17.51 0.83
C VAL A 315 6.69 18.76 0.32
N GLY A 316 7.89 18.60 -0.21
CA GLY A 316 8.60 19.71 -0.85
C GLY A 316 7.79 20.32 -2.00
N SER A 317 7.93 21.64 -2.19
CA SER A 317 7.19 22.47 -3.17
C SER A 317 7.30 22.03 -4.65
N ARG A 318 8.22 21.10 -4.94
CA ARG A 318 8.45 20.53 -6.28
C ARG A 318 7.59 19.30 -6.57
N LEU A 319 7.01 18.64 -5.56
CA LEU A 319 6.23 17.42 -5.77
C LEU A 319 4.94 17.74 -6.52
N ARG A 320 4.60 16.84 -7.45
CA ARG A 320 3.38 16.93 -8.26
C ARG A 320 2.69 15.58 -8.25
N LEU A 321 1.37 15.57 -8.16
CA LEU A 321 0.58 14.36 -8.40
C LEU A 321 0.51 14.07 -9.90
N THR A 322 0.54 12.79 -10.25
CA THR A 322 0.37 12.35 -11.64
C THR A 322 -1.08 12.54 -12.09
N LYS A 323 -1.28 12.70 -13.41
CA LYS A 323 -2.61 12.75 -14.04
C LYS A 323 -3.48 11.57 -13.60
N GLN A 324 -2.90 10.36 -13.56
CA GLN A 324 -3.62 9.13 -13.22
C GLN A 324 -4.25 9.17 -11.82
N VAL A 325 -3.53 9.69 -10.82
CA VAL A 325 -4.08 9.81 -9.46
C VAL A 325 -5.19 10.84 -9.45
N PHE A 326 -4.99 12.00 -10.09
CA PHE A 326 -6.01 13.05 -10.14
C PHE A 326 -7.28 12.60 -10.87
N ASP A 327 -7.15 11.86 -11.97
CA ASP A 327 -8.26 11.22 -12.69
C ASP A 327 -9.03 10.25 -11.78
N GLN A 328 -8.32 9.41 -11.02
CA GLN A 328 -8.95 8.49 -10.08
C GLN A 328 -9.70 9.21 -8.94
N ILE A 329 -9.16 10.35 -8.47
CA ILE A 329 -9.83 11.19 -7.47
C ILE A 329 -11.12 11.76 -8.07
N CYS A 330 -11.06 12.32 -9.29
CA CYS A 330 -12.22 12.89 -9.97
C CYS A 330 -13.32 11.82 -10.21
N LYS A 331 -12.93 10.60 -10.62
CA LYS A 331 -13.85 9.48 -10.84
C LYS A 331 -14.58 9.00 -9.58
N ARG A 332 -13.97 9.12 -8.40
CA ARG A 332 -14.62 8.81 -7.13
C ARG A 332 -15.65 9.87 -6.72
N GLY A 333 -15.49 11.11 -7.19
CA GLY A 333 -16.40 12.21 -6.88
C GLY A 333 -16.22 12.82 -5.49
N GLU A 334 -15.11 12.54 -4.81
CA GLU A 334 -14.81 13.07 -3.47
C GLU A 334 -14.33 14.53 -3.55
N THR A 335 -15.25 15.48 -3.38
CA THR A 335 -14.96 16.93 -3.46
C THR A 335 -14.01 17.40 -2.36
N GLU A 336 -14.18 16.88 -1.13
CA GLU A 336 -13.31 17.23 0.00
C GLU A 336 -11.85 16.82 -0.24
N LEU A 337 -11.62 15.65 -0.82
CA LEU A 337 -10.29 15.16 -1.14
C LEU A 337 -9.57 16.09 -2.14
N ILE A 338 -10.30 16.58 -3.14
CA ILE A 338 -9.78 17.53 -4.13
C ILE A 338 -9.39 18.84 -3.46
N ASP A 339 -10.26 19.41 -2.64
CA ASP A 339 -10.00 20.68 -1.94
C ASP A 339 -8.73 20.58 -1.08
N ARG A 340 -8.54 19.46 -0.38
CA ARG A 340 -7.32 19.21 0.41
C ARG A 340 -6.07 19.13 -0.46
N VAL A 341 -6.14 18.39 -1.57
CA VAL A 341 -5.00 18.20 -2.48
C VAL A 341 -4.61 19.51 -3.18
N ILE A 342 -5.61 20.35 -3.53
CA ILE A 342 -5.41 21.67 -4.12
C ILE A 342 -4.83 22.64 -3.10
N ARG A 343 -5.41 22.74 -1.88
CA ARG A 343 -4.90 23.61 -0.80
C ARG A 343 -3.45 23.31 -0.42
N LYS A 344 -3.06 22.04 -0.46
CA LYS A 344 -1.67 21.62 -0.22
C LYS A 344 -0.72 22.01 -1.36
N GLY A 345 -1.22 22.48 -2.50
CA GLY A 345 -0.44 22.95 -3.64
C GLY A 345 0.24 21.83 -4.45
N ILE A 346 -0.14 20.57 -4.21
CA ILE A 346 0.45 19.41 -4.90
C ILE A 346 -0.09 19.28 -6.33
N VAL A 347 -1.36 19.67 -6.54
CA VAL A 347 -1.95 19.82 -7.88
C VAL A 347 -1.85 21.28 -8.27
N LYS A 348 -1.03 21.56 -9.29
CA LYS A 348 -0.97 22.89 -9.89
C LYS A 348 -2.10 23.02 -10.91
N THR A 349 -3.27 23.47 -10.44
CA THR A 349 -4.49 23.70 -11.23
C THR A 349 -4.22 24.46 -12.53
N ASN A 350 -3.37 25.49 -12.45
CA ASN A 350 -3.00 26.36 -13.56
C ASN A 350 -1.67 25.97 -14.24
N ARG A 351 -1.24 24.70 -14.14
CA ARG A 351 -0.16 24.15 -14.98
C ARG A 351 -0.61 22.87 -15.70
N PRO A 352 -0.22 22.68 -16.98
CA PRO A 352 -0.52 21.45 -17.70
C PRO A 352 0.24 20.27 -17.08
N TYR A 353 -0.31 19.07 -17.23
CA TYR A 353 0.45 17.86 -16.96
C TYR A 353 1.60 17.70 -17.97
N PRO A 354 2.70 17.04 -17.59
CA PRO A 354 3.75 16.68 -18.53
C PRO A 354 3.20 15.92 -19.74
N GLN A 355 3.69 16.21 -20.94
CA GLN A 355 3.20 15.58 -22.18
C GLN A 355 3.39 14.06 -22.22
N LYS A 356 4.39 13.54 -21.50
CA LYS A 356 4.59 12.10 -21.32
C LYS A 356 3.45 11.39 -20.58
N ASP A 357 2.64 12.14 -19.85
CA ASP A 357 1.51 11.61 -19.07
C ASP A 357 0.18 11.71 -19.85
N THR A 358 0.22 12.16 -21.12
CA THR A 358 -0.98 12.38 -21.92
C THR A 358 -1.03 11.47 -23.14
N ASP A 359 -2.22 10.92 -23.38
CA ASP A 359 -2.48 10.09 -24.54
C ASP A 359 -2.45 10.97 -25.81
N HIS A 360 -1.75 10.50 -26.84
CA HIS A 360 -1.75 11.08 -28.18
C HIS A 360 -1.06 12.47 -28.28
N GLY A 361 -0.20 12.80 -27.31
CA GLY A 361 0.62 14.01 -27.34
C GLY A 361 -0.13 15.33 -27.15
N ARG A 362 -1.41 15.28 -26.74
CA ARG A 362 -2.22 16.47 -26.42
C ARG A 362 -1.84 17.05 -25.06
N ARG A 363 -1.90 18.37 -24.88
CA ARG A 363 -1.67 18.99 -23.57
C ARG A 363 -2.97 18.99 -22.75
N ILE A 364 -2.96 18.30 -21.61
CA ILE A 364 -4.12 18.17 -20.70
C ILE A 364 -3.81 18.91 -19.39
N CYS A 365 -4.79 19.65 -18.86
CA CYS A 365 -4.71 20.30 -17.55
C CYS A 365 -5.66 19.64 -16.54
N PRO A 366 -5.48 19.88 -15.23
CA PRO A 366 -6.36 19.35 -14.18
C PRO A 366 -7.84 19.64 -14.42
N LEU A 367 -8.19 20.85 -14.89
CA LEU A 367 -9.58 21.22 -15.16
C LEU A 367 -10.23 20.32 -16.24
N VAL A 368 -9.51 19.97 -17.31
CA VAL A 368 -10.02 19.03 -18.33
C VAL A 368 -10.27 17.64 -17.73
N VAL A 369 -9.40 17.16 -16.84
CA VAL A 369 -9.60 15.87 -16.15
C VAL A 369 -10.82 15.89 -15.24
N ALA A 370 -11.10 17.01 -14.57
CA ALA A 370 -12.32 17.16 -13.78
C ALA A 370 -13.57 17.13 -14.67
N ILE A 371 -13.55 17.80 -15.82
CA ILE A 371 -14.66 17.78 -16.79
C ILE A 371 -14.88 16.36 -17.35
N GLN A 372 -13.81 15.59 -17.56
CA GLN A 372 -13.89 14.17 -17.99
C GLN A 372 -14.67 13.29 -17.03
N SER A 373 -14.70 13.61 -15.73
CA SER A 373 -15.51 12.87 -14.76
C SER A 373 -17.02 13.08 -14.94
N GLY A 374 -17.42 14.13 -15.66
CA GLY A 374 -18.83 14.48 -15.88
C GLY A 374 -19.55 15.03 -14.65
N ASN A 375 -18.86 15.22 -13.52
CA ASN A 375 -19.45 15.66 -12.25
C ASN A 375 -19.31 17.19 -12.08
N PRO A 376 -20.40 17.97 -12.14
CA PRO A 376 -20.36 19.43 -12.02
C PRO A 376 -19.82 19.92 -10.67
N ASN A 377 -20.16 19.24 -9.57
CA ASN A 377 -19.61 19.56 -8.25
C ASN A 377 -18.09 19.41 -8.26
N MET A 378 -17.59 18.44 -9.02
CA MET A 378 -16.16 18.22 -9.12
C MET A 378 -15.47 19.37 -9.88
N VAL A 379 -16.06 19.76 -11.01
CA VAL A 379 -15.58 20.93 -11.77
C VAL A 379 -15.61 22.19 -10.91
N SER A 380 -16.68 22.40 -10.12
CA SER A 380 -16.80 23.54 -9.22
C SER A 380 -15.68 23.61 -8.18
N ALA A 381 -15.31 22.49 -7.56
CA ALA A 381 -14.25 22.49 -6.55
C ALA A 381 -12.87 22.79 -7.18
N VAL A 382 -12.59 22.26 -8.38
CA VAL A 382 -11.35 22.60 -9.10
C VAL A 382 -11.32 24.07 -9.53
N LEU A 383 -12.45 24.62 -9.99
CA LEU A 383 -12.61 26.02 -10.37
C LEU A 383 -12.55 27.01 -9.19
N ALA A 384 -12.49 26.54 -7.95
CA ALA A 384 -12.25 27.42 -6.80
C ALA A 384 -10.86 28.06 -6.86
N GLU A 385 -9.86 27.33 -7.37
CA GLU A 385 -8.44 27.73 -7.40
C GLU A 385 -7.83 27.62 -8.82
N ALA A 386 -8.66 27.38 -9.84
CA ALA A 386 -8.25 27.26 -11.24
C ALA A 386 -8.83 28.39 -12.09
N ASP A 387 -8.09 28.79 -13.13
CA ASP A 387 -8.61 29.62 -14.23
C ASP A 387 -9.63 28.80 -15.04
N ALA A 388 -10.74 29.44 -15.45
CA ALA A 388 -11.80 28.81 -16.26
C ALA A 388 -11.31 28.37 -17.65
N ASP A 389 -10.30 29.06 -18.19
CA ASP A 389 -9.62 28.66 -19.42
C ASP A 389 -8.61 27.53 -19.22
N GLY A 390 -8.31 27.22 -17.96
CA GLY A 390 -7.35 26.23 -17.56
C GLY A 390 -5.91 26.54 -17.97
N ALA A 391 -5.00 25.68 -17.54
CA ALA A 391 -3.56 25.87 -17.71
C ALA A 391 -3.02 25.77 -19.14
N CYS A 392 -3.86 25.37 -20.10
CA CYS A 392 -3.42 24.98 -21.43
C CYS A 392 -3.75 26.00 -22.53
N LYS A 393 -4.37 27.15 -22.19
CA LYS A 393 -4.95 28.08 -23.17
C LYS A 393 -4.00 28.51 -24.29
N ASP A 394 -2.71 28.72 -23.97
CA ASP A 394 -1.70 29.19 -24.91
C ASP A 394 -0.82 28.07 -25.50
N LEU A 395 -1.14 26.80 -25.22
CA LEU A 395 -0.30 25.68 -25.63
C LEU A 395 -0.75 25.08 -26.97
N PRO A 396 0.19 24.75 -27.88
CA PRO A 396 -0.15 24.09 -29.13
C PRO A 396 -0.76 22.71 -28.87
N ARG A 397 -1.83 22.37 -29.61
CA ARG A 397 -2.62 21.13 -29.46
C ARG A 397 -3.23 20.94 -28.06
N ALA A 398 -3.40 22.03 -27.32
CA ALA A 398 -4.18 22.04 -26.09
C ALA A 398 -5.67 21.87 -26.38
N ILE A 399 -6.35 21.21 -25.45
CA ILE A 399 -7.80 21.17 -25.40
C ILE A 399 -8.27 22.33 -24.52
N SER A 400 -9.08 23.24 -25.07
CA SER A 400 -9.80 24.24 -24.27
C SER A 400 -10.83 23.52 -23.37
N PRO A 401 -10.87 23.79 -22.05
CA PRO A 401 -11.84 23.20 -21.14
C PRO A 401 -13.29 23.40 -21.60
N LEU A 402 -13.62 24.60 -22.08
CA LEU A 402 -14.95 24.91 -22.61
C LEU A 402 -15.29 24.06 -23.84
N ASN A 403 -14.38 23.96 -24.81
CA ASN A 403 -14.59 23.11 -25.97
C ASN A 403 -14.72 21.62 -25.60
N TYR A 404 -14.01 21.17 -24.57
CA TYR A 404 -14.16 19.81 -24.07
C TYR A 404 -15.53 19.55 -23.44
N ALA A 405 -16.01 20.47 -22.60
CA ALA A 405 -17.35 20.40 -22.02
C ALA A 405 -18.47 20.39 -23.09
N ILE A 406 -18.31 21.17 -24.17
CA ILE A 406 -19.22 21.15 -25.32
C ILE A 406 -19.20 19.78 -26.00
N SER A 407 -18.01 19.23 -26.28
CA SER A 407 -17.87 17.92 -26.95
C SER A 407 -18.42 16.73 -26.14
N THR A 408 -18.59 16.90 -24.82
CA THR A 408 -19.16 15.90 -23.91
C THR A 408 -20.63 16.14 -23.61
N TYR A 409 -21.27 17.13 -24.25
CA TYR A 409 -22.70 17.47 -24.11
C TYR A 409 -23.12 17.81 -22.67
N ASN A 410 -22.21 18.32 -21.84
CA ASN A 410 -22.49 18.59 -20.43
C ASN A 410 -22.89 20.06 -20.21
N PHE A 411 -24.20 20.35 -20.30
CA PHE A 411 -24.76 21.71 -20.26
C PHE A 411 -24.43 22.47 -18.97
N ASP A 412 -24.45 21.79 -17.82
CA ASP A 412 -24.23 22.41 -16.52
C ASP A 412 -22.77 22.85 -16.35
N ILE A 413 -21.83 22.01 -16.81
CA ILE A 413 -20.41 22.36 -16.84
C ILE A 413 -20.16 23.52 -17.82
N VAL A 414 -20.81 23.53 -18.99
CA VAL A 414 -20.69 24.64 -19.96
C VAL A 414 -21.13 25.96 -19.32
N LYS A 415 -22.30 26.00 -18.65
CA LYS A 415 -22.76 27.20 -17.94
C LYS A 415 -21.78 27.63 -16.85
N MET A 416 -21.31 26.68 -16.04
CA MET A 416 -20.38 26.94 -14.94
C MET A 416 -19.06 27.56 -15.43
N LEU A 417 -18.49 27.05 -16.52
CA LEU A 417 -17.27 27.60 -17.12
C LEU A 417 -17.50 29.03 -17.63
N LEU A 418 -18.63 29.30 -18.28
CA LEU A 418 -18.97 30.64 -18.78
C LEU A 418 -19.21 31.64 -17.64
N GLU A 419 -19.87 31.23 -16.56
CA GLU A 419 -20.06 32.05 -15.35
C GLU A 419 -18.73 32.40 -14.67
N LYS A 420 -17.74 31.51 -14.76
CA LYS A 420 -16.36 31.73 -14.29
C LYS A 420 -15.48 32.49 -15.30
N GLY A 421 -16.05 32.95 -16.42
CA GLY A 421 -15.35 33.80 -17.38
C GLY A 421 -14.50 33.04 -18.40
N ALA A 422 -14.79 31.77 -18.68
CA ALA A 422 -14.12 31.04 -19.76
C ALA A 422 -14.23 31.78 -21.09
N THR A 423 -13.10 31.93 -21.77
CA THR A 423 -12.99 32.55 -23.07
C THR A 423 -13.68 31.68 -24.11
N ILE A 424 -14.66 32.26 -24.78
CA ILE A 424 -15.30 31.63 -25.93
C ILE A 424 -14.35 31.84 -27.11
N SER A 425 -13.66 30.78 -27.53
CA SER A 425 -12.61 30.86 -28.54
C SER A 425 -13.18 31.28 -29.90
N CYS A 426 -12.74 32.44 -30.41
CA CYS A 426 -13.14 33.01 -31.70
C CYS A 426 -12.08 32.82 -32.82
N LYS A 427 -10.82 32.46 -32.50
CA LYS A 427 -9.73 32.30 -33.47
C LYS A 427 -8.81 31.12 -33.12
N CYS A 428 -8.54 30.23 -34.07
CA CYS A 428 -7.35 29.36 -34.06
C CYS A 428 -7.09 28.72 -35.44
N ASP A 429 -5.81 28.59 -35.79
CA ASP A 429 -5.32 28.09 -37.10
C ASP A 429 -5.53 26.57 -37.33
N TYR A 430 -5.87 25.80 -36.27
CA TYR A 430 -6.12 24.36 -36.35
C TYR A 430 -7.17 23.85 -35.33
N GLY A 431 -8.01 24.72 -34.75
CA GLY A 431 -8.93 24.39 -33.66
C GLY A 431 -10.36 24.90 -33.89
N PHE A 432 -11.35 24.19 -33.34
CA PHE A 432 -12.77 24.52 -33.51
C PHE A 432 -13.16 25.73 -32.64
N CYS A 433 -13.77 26.76 -33.25
CA CYS A 433 -14.49 27.79 -32.51
C CYS A 433 -15.60 27.14 -31.66
N SER A 434 -15.81 27.57 -30.41
CA SER A 434 -16.82 26.95 -29.52
C SER A 434 -18.24 26.96 -30.13
N LEU A 435 -18.60 28.04 -30.84
CA LEU A 435 -19.85 28.13 -31.59
C LEU A 435 -19.91 27.17 -32.79
N GLN A 436 -18.82 27.04 -33.54
CA GLN A 436 -18.73 26.09 -34.64
C GLN A 436 -18.82 24.64 -34.15
N LEU A 437 -18.20 24.34 -33.01
CA LEU A 437 -18.28 23.04 -32.37
C LEU A 437 -19.72 22.73 -31.96
N ALA A 438 -20.44 23.69 -31.35
CA ALA A 438 -21.85 23.57 -31.02
C ALA A 438 -22.74 23.30 -32.25
N LEU A 439 -22.41 23.92 -33.40
CA LEU A 439 -23.08 23.63 -34.68
C LEU A 439 -22.73 22.26 -35.25
N ALA A 440 -21.49 21.80 -35.08
CA ALA A 440 -21.02 20.51 -35.58
C ALA A 440 -21.65 19.33 -34.81
N ILE A 441 -21.82 19.47 -33.50
CA ILE A 441 -22.56 18.50 -32.66
C ILE A 441 -24.08 18.64 -32.78
N GLU A 442 -24.55 19.61 -33.58
CA GLU A 442 -25.95 19.93 -33.82
C GLU A 442 -26.78 20.30 -32.57
N ASP A 443 -26.13 20.78 -31.51
CA ASP A 443 -26.79 21.10 -30.24
C ASP A 443 -27.26 22.56 -30.19
N LYS A 444 -28.58 22.76 -30.37
CA LYS A 444 -29.20 24.08 -30.31
C LYS A 444 -29.06 24.72 -28.93
N THR A 445 -29.14 23.94 -27.86
CA THR A 445 -29.18 24.47 -26.50
C THR A 445 -27.83 25.04 -26.08
N ILE A 446 -26.73 24.33 -26.37
CA ILE A 446 -25.37 24.82 -26.15
C ILE A 446 -25.11 26.06 -27.00
N TYR A 447 -25.52 26.04 -28.28
CA TYR A 447 -25.37 27.19 -29.17
C TYR A 447 -26.08 28.44 -28.61
N ASP A 448 -27.32 28.31 -28.15
CA ASP A 448 -28.06 29.42 -27.56
C ASP A 448 -27.46 29.91 -26.24
N ILE A 449 -26.87 29.02 -25.41
CA ILE A 449 -26.14 29.40 -24.19
C ILE A 449 -24.90 30.23 -24.55
N LEU A 450 -24.07 29.75 -25.48
CA LEU A 450 -22.87 30.46 -25.94
C LEU A 450 -23.22 31.81 -26.57
N ARG A 451 -24.25 31.85 -27.44
CA ARG A 451 -24.74 33.08 -28.07
C ARG A 451 -25.22 34.09 -27.05
N LYS A 452 -25.93 33.66 -26.00
CA LYS A 452 -26.35 34.55 -24.90
C LYS A 452 -25.16 35.08 -24.10
N ALA A 453 -24.15 34.24 -23.85
CA ALA A 453 -22.93 34.67 -23.16
C ALA A 453 -22.15 35.71 -23.99
N LEU A 454 -22.02 35.52 -25.30
CA LEU A 454 -21.40 36.48 -26.22
C LEU A 454 -22.21 37.78 -26.35
N ALA A 455 -23.54 37.69 -26.38
CA ALA A 455 -24.39 38.88 -26.39
C ALA A 455 -24.21 39.74 -25.12
N LYS A 456 -23.94 39.11 -23.96
CA LYS A 456 -23.57 39.85 -22.74
C LYS A 456 -22.19 40.53 -22.85
N GLN A 457 -21.30 40.01 -23.69
CA GLN A 457 -19.99 40.60 -23.98
C GLN A 457 -20.05 41.67 -25.10
N GLY A 458 -21.24 41.94 -25.66
CA GLY A 458 -21.44 42.97 -26.69
C GLY A 458 -21.36 42.48 -28.14
N GLU A 459 -21.13 41.19 -28.36
CA GLU A 459 -21.03 40.61 -29.70
C GLU A 459 -22.37 40.00 -30.16
N VAL A 460 -22.84 40.36 -31.35
CA VAL A 460 -24.11 39.88 -31.91
C VAL A 460 -23.86 38.74 -32.90
N PHE A 461 -24.36 37.55 -32.57
CA PHE A 461 -24.23 36.36 -33.42
C PHE A 461 -25.58 35.88 -33.98
N PRO A 462 -25.58 35.23 -35.15
CA PRO A 462 -26.79 34.72 -35.81
C PRO A 462 -27.51 33.68 -34.95
N THR A 463 -28.80 33.46 -35.23
CA THR A 463 -29.57 32.38 -34.60
C THR A 463 -29.09 31.00 -35.09
N TYR A 464 -29.32 29.94 -34.30
CA TYR A 464 -28.92 28.57 -34.65
C TYR A 464 -29.41 28.16 -36.05
N ALA A 465 -30.67 28.47 -36.38
CA ALA A 465 -31.26 28.12 -37.68
C ALA A 465 -30.58 28.83 -38.86
N SER A 466 -30.21 30.11 -38.70
CA SER A 466 -29.44 30.84 -39.71
C SER A 466 -28.01 30.31 -39.84
N ALA A 467 -27.34 30.01 -38.72
CA ALA A 467 -25.97 29.53 -38.70
C ALA A 467 -25.82 28.11 -39.27
N ARG A 468 -26.85 27.27 -39.14
CA ARG A 468 -26.89 25.92 -39.74
C ARG A 468 -27.09 25.95 -41.26
N LYS A 469 -27.84 26.92 -41.79
CA LYS A 469 -28.06 27.10 -43.23
C LYS A 469 -26.79 27.57 -43.96
N SER A 470 -25.91 28.27 -43.26
CA SER A 470 -24.63 28.77 -43.76
C SER A 470 -23.46 27.78 -43.64
N LYS A 471 -23.71 26.46 -43.45
CA LYS A 471 -22.69 25.41 -43.24
C LYS A 471 -21.55 25.36 -44.28
N GLY A 472 -21.62 26.13 -45.37
CA GLY A 472 -20.58 26.27 -46.39
C GLY A 472 -19.72 27.56 -46.36
N GLY A 473 -19.84 28.46 -45.38
CA GLY A 473 -19.22 29.79 -45.52
C GLY A 473 -18.90 30.60 -44.26
N PHE A 474 -18.68 30.00 -43.09
CA PHE A 474 -18.20 30.74 -41.91
C PHE A 474 -16.66 30.76 -41.84
N VAL A 475 -16.05 31.43 -42.82
CA VAL A 475 -14.81 32.19 -42.60
C VAL A 475 -15.28 33.62 -42.31
N LEU A 476 -15.73 33.87 -41.08
CA LEU A 476 -15.90 35.25 -40.62
C LEU A 476 -14.75 35.55 -39.66
N CYS A 477 -13.60 35.78 -40.27
CA CYS A 477 -12.71 36.81 -39.80
C CYS A 477 -13.49 38.13 -39.86
N PHE A 478 -14.07 38.55 -38.74
CA PHE A 478 -14.26 39.98 -38.53
C PHE A 478 -12.95 40.52 -37.97
N SER A 479 -12.33 41.37 -38.78
CA SER A 479 -11.12 42.18 -38.54
C SER A 479 -11.52 43.67 -38.57
N PRO A 480 -10.69 44.63 -38.16
CA PRO A 480 -9.21 44.59 -38.06
C PRO A 480 -8.67 43.78 -36.89
#